data_AF-V8G9H4-F1
#
_entry.id   AF-V8G9H4-F1
#
_cell.length_a   1.000
_cell.length_b   1.000
_cell.length_c   1.000
_cell.angle_alpha   90.00
_cell.angle_beta   90.00
_cell.angle_gamma   90.00
#
_symmetry.space_group_name_H-M   'P 1'
#
loop_
_entity.id
_entity.type
_entity.pdbx_description
1 polymer ?
#
loop_
_entity_poly.entity_id
_entity_poly.type
_entity_poly.pdbx_seq_one_letter_code
_entity_poly.pdbx_strand_id
1 'polypeptide(L)'
;MKKFSQLSDDAKQAMAYLARNPAAMDGIISILQEERKLESDRYEIAKDFLVAQGDNRPVCLQLKGRLSALDDVISLFNQSRKI
;
A
#
# COMPACT_ATOMS: atom_id res chain seq x y z
N MET A 1 16.86 -0.42 2.00
CA MET A 1 16.17 -0.04 0.74
C MET A 1 16.90 -0.68 -0.43
N LYS A 2 16.20 -1.39 -1.34
CA LYS A 2 16.81 -1.94 -2.57
C LYS A 2 17.12 -0.77 -3.53
N LYS A 3 18.28 -0.80 -4.19
CA LYS A 3 18.67 0.21 -5.19
C LYS A 3 17.96 -0.06 -6.51
N PHE A 4 17.71 0.97 -7.33
CA PHE A 4 17.05 0.84 -8.64
C PHE A 4 17.72 -0.19 -9.56
N SER A 5 19.04 -0.35 -9.46
CA SER A 5 19.82 -1.38 -10.16
C SER A 5 19.46 -2.83 -9.79
N GLN A 6 18.77 -3.04 -8.66
CA GLN A 6 18.37 -4.35 -8.15
C GLN A 6 16.91 -4.72 -8.50
N LEU A 7 16.21 -3.88 -9.27
CA LEU A 7 14.89 -4.19 -9.81
C LEU A 7 15.01 -5.12 -11.02
N SER A 8 14.00 -5.97 -11.25
CA SER A 8 13.87 -6.72 -12.50
C SER A 8 13.66 -5.76 -13.66
N ASP A 9 13.97 -6.18 -14.88
CA ASP A 9 13.86 -5.32 -16.06
C ASP A 9 12.40 -4.92 -16.35
N ASP A 10 11.44 -5.82 -16.08
CA ASP A 10 10.01 -5.51 -16.11
C ASP A 10 9.64 -4.39 -15.14
N ALA A 11 10.17 -4.44 -13.90
CA ALA A 11 9.93 -3.41 -12.90
C ALA A 11 10.59 -2.08 -13.30
N LYS A 12 11.77 -2.10 -13.91
CA LYS A 12 12.41 -0.88 -14.45
C LYS A 12 11.59 -0.27 -15.59
N GLN A 13 11.07 -1.09 -16.51
CA GLN A 13 10.20 -0.63 -17.59
C GLN A 13 8.89 -0.05 -17.07
N ALA A 14 8.25 -0.70 -16.10
CA ALA A 14 7.05 -0.18 -15.45
C ALA A 14 7.32 1.19 -14.80
N MET A 15 8.42 1.33 -14.06
CA MET A 15 8.80 2.61 -13.45
C MET A 15 9.12 3.69 -14.50
N ALA A 16 9.80 3.35 -15.59
CA ALA A 16 10.10 4.29 -16.68
C ALA A 16 8.83 4.73 -17.43
N TYR A 17 7.85 3.84 -17.60
CA TYR A 17 6.55 4.16 -18.17
C TYR A 17 5.77 5.13 -17.25
N LEU A 18 5.76 4.87 -15.94
CA LEU A 18 5.09 5.71 -14.95
C LEU A 18 5.72 7.11 -14.86
N ALA A 19 7.05 7.21 -14.90
CA ALA A 19 7.76 8.50 -14.92
C ALA A 19 7.35 9.38 -16.12
N ARG A 20 6.97 8.78 -17.25
CA ARG A 20 6.52 9.50 -18.45
C ARG A 20 5.01 9.80 -18.45
N ASN A 21 4.25 9.23 -17.50
CA ASN A 21 2.79 9.31 -17.45
C ASN A 21 2.32 9.67 -16.03
N PRO A 22 2.52 10.93 -15.59
CA PRO A 22 2.18 11.35 -14.23
C PRO A 22 0.69 11.19 -13.90
N ALA A 23 -0.21 11.35 -14.88
CA ALA A 23 -1.63 11.13 -14.69
C ALA A 23 -1.97 9.65 -14.38
N ALA A 24 -1.29 8.70 -15.03
CA ALA A 24 -1.46 7.28 -14.73
C ALA A 24 -0.94 6.94 -13.33
N MET A 25 0.15 7.59 -12.92
CA MET A 25 0.74 7.44 -11.59
C MET A 25 -0.18 7.97 -10.49
N ASP A 26 -0.82 9.12 -10.71
CA ASP A 26 -1.81 9.68 -9.79
C ASP A 26 -3.06 8.80 -9.70
N GLY A 27 -3.51 8.22 -10.82
CA GLY A 27 -4.58 7.23 -10.84
C GLY A 27 -4.27 5.98 -10.00
N ILE A 28 -3.05 5.44 -10.12
CA ILE A 28 -2.60 4.29 -9.32
C ILE A 28 -2.55 4.65 -7.83
N ILE A 29 -2.01 5.82 -7.48
CA ILE A 29 -1.97 6.28 -6.09
C ILE A 29 -3.40 6.41 -5.52
N SER A 30 -4.34 6.95 -6.30
CA SER A 30 -5.75 7.06 -5.89
C SER A 30 -6.35 5.69 -5.58
N ILE A 31 -6.17 4.71 -6.46
CA ILE A 31 -6.67 3.33 -6.25
C ILE A 31 -6.04 2.71 -4.99
N LEU A 32 -4.74 2.88 -4.78
CA LEU A 32 -4.05 2.37 -3.59
C LEU A 32 -4.56 3.03 -2.29
N GLN A 33 -4.88 4.33 -2.33
CA GLN A 33 -5.44 5.05 -1.19
C GLN A 33 -6.86 4.58 -0.86
N GLU A 34 -7.68 4.30 -1.88
CA GLU A 34 -9.01 3.72 -1.70
C GLU A 34 -8.94 2.33 -1.07
N GLU A 35 -8.05 1.46 -1.57
CA GLU A 35 -7.86 0.12 -0.99
C GLU A 35 -7.36 0.19 0.46
N ARG A 36 -6.42 1.10 0.74
CA ARG A 36 -5.95 1.36 2.11
C ARG A 36 -7.09 1.79 3.03
N LYS A 37 -7.99 2.65 2.56
CA LYS A 37 -9.16 3.08 3.33
C LYS A 37 -10.08 1.89 3.63
N LEU A 38 -10.41 1.08 2.63
CA LEU A 38 -11.24 -0.12 2.81
C LEU A 38 -10.63 -1.10 3.81
N GLU A 39 -9.32 -1.35 3.74
CA GLU A 39 -8.66 -2.26 4.68
C GLU A 39 -8.57 -1.66 6.10
N SER A 40 -8.51 -0.33 6.22
CA SER A 40 -8.56 0.38 7.51
C SER A 40 -9.94 0.26 8.15
N ASP A 41 -11.00 0.43 7.37
CA ASP A 41 -12.38 0.28 7.85
C ASP A 41 -12.62 -1.17 8.32
N ARG A 42 -12.12 -2.16 7.56
CA ARG A 42 -12.15 -3.59 7.97
C ARG A 42 -11.37 -3.84 9.26
N TYR A 43 -10.21 -3.20 9.43
CA TYR A 43 -9.41 -3.32 10.65
C TYR A 43 -10.16 -2.78 11.87
N GLU A 44 -10.78 -1.61 11.77
CA GLU A 44 -11.54 -1.01 12.87
C GLU A 44 -12.76 -1.87 13.25
N ILE A 45 -13.51 -2.36 12.26
CA ILE A 45 -14.64 -3.28 12.50
C ILE A 45 -14.16 -4.57 13.19
N ALA A 46 -13.08 -5.17 12.69
CA ALA A 46 -12.54 -6.40 13.27
C ALA A 46 -12.05 -6.20 14.71
N LYS A 47 -11.40 -5.06 14.99
CA LYS A 47 -10.93 -4.67 16.32
C LYS A 47 -12.10 -4.53 17.29
N ASP A 48 -13.14 -3.80 16.90
CA ASP A 48 -14.32 -3.59 17.75
C ASP A 48 -15.05 -4.92 18.04
N PHE A 49 -15.15 -5.79 17.05
CA PHE A 49 -15.74 -7.13 17.21
C PHE A 49 -14.92 -8.03 18.15
N LEU A 50 -13.60 -8.03 18.01
CA LEU A 50 -12.70 -8.82 18.86
C LEU A 50 -12.71 -8.34 20.32
N VAL A 51 -12.72 -7.02 20.53
CA VAL A 51 -12.87 -6.41 21.86
C VAL A 51 -14.22 -6.79 22.48
N ALA A 52 -15.31 -6.71 21.71
CA ALA A 52 -16.65 -7.07 22.18
C ALA A 52 -16.79 -8.56 22.55
N GLN A 53 -16.04 -9.44 21.90
CA GLN A 53 -16.02 -10.88 22.19
C GLN A 53 -15.01 -11.29 23.27
N GLY A 54 -14.20 -10.37 23.79
CA GLY A 54 -13.12 -10.69 24.73
C GLY A 54 -12.01 -11.54 24.12
N ASP A 55 -11.87 -11.52 22.80
CA ASP A 55 -11.03 -12.44 22.04
C ASP A 55 -9.87 -11.69 21.38
N ASN A 56 -8.64 -11.95 21.82
CA ASN A 56 -7.42 -11.26 21.37
C ASN A 56 -6.76 -11.93 20.14
N ARG A 57 -7.51 -12.65 19.30
CA ARG A 57 -6.96 -13.35 18.12
C ARG A 57 -6.23 -12.41 17.13
N PRO A 58 -5.19 -12.90 16.42
CA PRO A 58 -4.24 -12.08 15.64
C PRO A 58 -4.77 -11.59 14.27
N VAL A 59 -6.08 -11.60 14.02
CA VAL A 59 -6.66 -11.11 12.74
C VAL A 59 -6.30 -9.64 12.52
N CYS A 60 -6.27 -8.85 13.60
CA CYS A 60 -5.78 -7.47 13.57
C CYS A 60 -4.31 -7.35 13.13
N LEU A 61 -3.44 -8.33 13.40
CA LEU A 61 -2.04 -8.29 12.98
C LEU A 61 -1.90 -8.46 11.46
N GLN A 62 -2.70 -9.34 10.85
CA GLN A 62 -2.67 -9.53 9.40
C GLN A 62 -3.15 -8.28 8.66
N LEU A 63 -4.26 -7.69 9.11
CA LEU A 63 -4.81 -6.45 8.54
C LEU A 63 -3.86 -5.27 8.74
N LYS A 64 -3.24 -5.15 9.93
CA LYS A 64 -2.20 -4.14 10.20
C LYS A 64 -0.97 -4.31 9.29
N GLY A 65 -0.55 -5.54 9.04
CA GLY A 65 0.55 -5.84 8.11
C GLY A 65 0.22 -5.42 6.67
N ARG A 66 -1.01 -5.65 6.20
CA ARG A 66 -1.48 -5.21 4.88
C ARG A 66 -1.54 -3.69 4.77
N LEU A 67 -2.04 -3.01 5.79
CA LEU A 67 -2.05 -1.55 5.85
C LEU A 67 -0.63 -0.96 5.76
N SER A 68 0.31 -1.52 6.50
CA SER A 68 1.72 -1.10 6.44
C SER A 68 2.31 -1.31 5.05
N ALA A 69 2.01 -2.43 4.38
CA ALA A 69 2.48 -2.69 3.04
C ALA A 69 1.89 -1.72 2.01
N LEU A 70 0.61 -1.38 2.13
CA LEU A 70 -0.03 -0.36 1.28
C LEU A 70 0.60 1.02 1.48
N ASP A 71 0.87 1.40 2.74
CA ASP A 71 1.56 2.65 3.07
C ASP A 71 2.97 2.72 2.46
N ASP A 72 3.74 1.63 2.55
CA ASP A 72 5.07 1.55 1.95
C ASP A 72 5.04 1.69 0.42
N VAL A 73 4.08 1.04 -0.24
CA VAL A 73 3.91 1.14 -1.70
C VAL A 73 3.49 2.55 -2.10
N ILE A 74 2.50 3.15 -1.44
CA ILE A 74 2.08 4.54 -1.71
C ILE A 74 3.26 5.50 -1.53
N SER A 75 4.06 5.31 -0.48
CA SER A 75 5.26 6.12 -0.24
C SER A 75 6.29 5.96 -1.36
N LEU A 76 6.53 4.74 -1.84
CA LEU A 76 7.44 4.46 -2.94
C LEU A 76 7.02 5.19 -4.23
N PHE A 77 5.72 5.15 -4.56
CA PHE A 77 5.19 5.87 -5.71
C PHE A 77 5.36 7.38 -5.53
N ASN A 78 4.97 7.95 -4.38
CA ASN A 78 5.13 9.37 -4.12
C ASN A 78 6.59 9.86 -4.14
N GLN A 79 7.54 9.05 -3.68
CA GLN A 79 8.97 9.36 -3.76
C GLN A 79 9.48 9.32 -5.20
N SER A 80 9.02 8.35 -5.99
CA SER A 80 9.41 8.19 -7.39
C SER A 80 8.89 9.32 -8.28
N ARG A 81 7.84 10.04 -7.84
CA ARG A 81 7.35 11.26 -8.49
C ARG A 81 8.28 12.47 -8.30
N LYS A 82 9.15 12.45 -7.28
CA LYS A 82 10.06 13.56 -6.95
C LYS A 82 11.44 13.45 -7.60
N ILE A 83 11.72 12.35 -8.31
CA ILE A 83 12.98 12.06 -9.02
C ILE A 83 12.77 12.38 -10.50
#